data_AF-A0A1V5TEU9-F1
#
_entry.id   AF-A0A1V5TEU9-F1
#
_cell.length_a   1.000
_cell.length_b   1.000
_cell.length_c   1.000
_cell.angle_alpha   90.00
_cell.angle_beta   90.00
_cell.angle_gamma   90.00
#
_symmetry.space_group_name_H-M   'P 1'
#
loop_
_entity.id
_entity.type
_entity.pdbx_description
1 polymer ?
#
loop_
_entity_poly.entity_id
_entity_poly.type
_entity_poly.pdbx_seq_one_letter_code
_entity_poly.pdbx_strand_id
1 'polypeptide(L)'
;MSEQKQIVEKYMKGFRATDHKKILSCLTNDVVWEMPGYYLHKGVEAFEREIENPNADGHPDIKVVTLVEEGNIVVVEGAVKAKMKD
;
A
#
# COMPACT_ATOMS: atom_id res chain seq x y z
N MET A 1 12.03 -13.05 -9.06
CA MET A 1 10.65 -12.51 -8.96
C MET A 1 10.34 -11.74 -10.22
N SER A 2 9.09 -11.78 -10.68
CA SER A 2 8.58 -10.94 -11.76
C SER A 2 8.67 -9.44 -11.41
N GLU A 3 8.54 -8.60 -12.42
CA GLU A 3 8.51 -7.15 -12.27
C GLU A 3 7.33 -6.69 -11.42
N GLN A 4 6.15 -7.30 -11.61
CA GLN A 4 4.92 -7.01 -10.87
C GLN A 4 5.09 -7.28 -9.36
N LYS A 5 5.66 -8.44 -9.00
CA LYS A 5 5.95 -8.76 -7.59
C LYS A 5 6.96 -7.80 -6.98
N GLN A 6 7.97 -7.37 -7.75
CA GLN A 6 8.96 -6.39 -7.28
C GLN A 6 8.34 -5.01 -7.03
N ILE A 7 7.41 -4.56 -7.89
CA ILE A 7 6.66 -3.31 -7.69
C ILE A 7 5.86 -3.40 -6.39
N VAL A 8 5.15 -4.50 -6.15
CA VAL A 8 4.36 -4.70 -4.93
C VAL A 8 5.25 -4.76 -3.68
N GLU A 9 6.40 -5.41 -3.73
CA GLU A 9 7.36 -5.36 -2.61
C GLU A 9 7.89 -3.95 -2.37
N LYS A 10 8.21 -3.20 -3.43
CA LYS A 10 8.68 -1.82 -3.33
C LYS A 10 7.61 -0.93 -2.70
N TYR A 11 6.35 -1.11 -3.09
CA TYR A 11 5.19 -0.44 -2.50
C TYR A 11 5.09 -0.74 -0.99
N MET A 12 5.12 -2.01 -0.59
CA MET A 12 5.09 -2.40 0.83
C MET A 12 6.30 -1.88 1.63
N LYS A 13 7.49 -1.81 1.00
CA LYS A 13 8.68 -1.18 1.61
C LYS A 13 8.52 0.33 1.76
N GLY A 14 7.77 0.98 0.86
CA GLY A 14 7.39 2.40 0.98
C GLY A 14 6.57 2.67 2.24
N PHE A 15 5.54 1.87 2.50
CA PHE A 15 4.73 2.00 3.72
C PHE A 15 5.53 1.79 5.00
N ARG A 16 6.36 0.74 5.08
CA ARG A 16 7.20 0.51 6.27
C ARG A 16 8.15 1.68 6.57
N ALA A 17 8.61 2.38 5.54
CA ALA A 17 9.53 3.51 5.65
C ALA A 17 8.83 4.87 5.69
N THR A 18 7.49 4.90 5.61
CA THR A 18 6.69 6.14 5.52
C THR A 18 7.16 7.04 4.36
N ASP A 19 7.60 6.43 3.25
CA ASP A 19 8.17 7.13 2.10
C ASP A 19 7.09 7.30 1.02
N HIS A 20 6.41 8.45 1.07
CA HIS A 20 5.32 8.79 0.14
C HIS A 20 5.80 8.76 -1.31
N LYS A 21 6.97 9.31 -1.60
CA LYS A 21 7.50 9.35 -2.97
C LYS A 21 7.69 7.93 -3.51
N LYS A 22 8.18 7.01 -2.68
CA LYS A 22 8.35 5.61 -3.07
C LYS A 22 7.01 4.91 -3.29
N ILE A 23 6.02 5.13 -2.42
CA ILE A 23 4.66 4.59 -2.58
C ILE A 23 4.04 5.09 -3.89
N LEU A 24 4.00 6.41 -4.08
CA LEU A 24 3.38 7.05 -5.24
C LEU A 24 4.10 6.68 -6.56
N SER A 25 5.41 6.46 -6.53
CA SER A 25 6.17 6.00 -7.71
C SER A 25 5.77 4.60 -8.23
N CYS A 26 4.97 3.85 -7.47
CA CYS A 26 4.47 2.53 -7.85
C CYS A 26 3.05 2.59 -8.45
N LEU A 27 2.41 3.76 -8.46
CA LEU A 27 1.01 3.94 -8.83
C LEU A 27 0.88 4.69 -10.16
N THR A 28 -0.19 4.41 -10.88
CA THR A 28 -0.61 5.21 -12.03
C THR A 28 -1.42 6.42 -11.58
N ASN A 29 -1.51 7.44 -12.43
CA ASN A 29 -2.28 8.65 -12.12
C ASN A 29 -3.78 8.36 -11.90
N ASP A 30 -4.29 7.29 -12.51
CA ASP A 30 -5.68 6.83 -12.48
C ASP A 30 -5.92 5.67 -11.49
N VAL A 31 -5.02 5.46 -10.53
CA VAL A 31 -5.13 4.39 -9.51
C VAL A 31 -6.50 4.39 -8.83
N VAL A 32 -7.04 3.20 -8.61
CA VAL A 32 -8.26 2.99 -7.81
C VAL A 32 -7.87 2.23 -6.56
N TRP A 33 -8.17 2.80 -5.39
CA TRP A 33 -8.02 2.15 -4.10
C TRP A 33 -9.38 1.93 -3.46
N GLU A 34 -9.77 0.67 -3.37
CA GLU A 34 -11.07 0.26 -2.88
C GLU A 34 -10.91 -0.63 -1.65
N MET A 35 -11.68 -0.33 -0.62
CA MET A 35 -11.97 -1.25 0.47
C MET A 35 -13.48 -1.51 0.45
N PRO A 36 -13.93 -2.69 -0.03
CA PRO A 36 -15.35 -2.98 -0.20
C PRO A 36 -16.16 -2.69 1.07
N GLY A 37 -17.21 -1.88 0.93
CA GLY A 37 -18.08 -1.48 2.05
C GLY A 37 -17.57 -0.34 2.94
N TYR A 38 -16.37 0.20 2.67
CA TYR A 38 -15.77 1.26 3.50
C TYR A 38 -15.38 2.51 2.69
N TYR A 39 -14.54 2.39 1.65
CA TYR A 39 -14.18 3.52 0.81
C TYR A 39 -13.88 3.14 -0.65
N LEU A 40 -13.89 4.17 -1.51
CA LEU A 40 -13.43 4.12 -2.89
C LEU A 40 -12.73 5.44 -3.23
N HIS A 41 -11.40 5.39 -3.39
CA HIS A 41 -10.58 6.53 -3.81
C HIS A 41 -10.11 6.34 -5.25
N LYS A 42 -10.21 7.41 -6.05
CA LYS A 42 -9.82 7.39 -7.47
C LYS A 42 -8.82 8.51 -7.76
N GLY A 43 -7.74 8.13 -8.42
CA GLY A 43 -6.63 9.00 -8.78
C GLY A 43 -5.58 9.13 -7.68
N VAL A 44 -4.34 9.39 -8.11
CA VAL A 44 -3.17 9.46 -7.21
C VAL A 44 -3.30 10.55 -6.16
N GLU A 45 -3.94 11.67 -6.48
CA GLU A 45 -4.17 12.76 -5.51
C GLU A 45 -5.15 12.37 -4.40
N ALA A 46 -6.19 11.59 -4.73
CA ALA A 46 -7.13 11.10 -3.73
C ALA A 46 -6.49 10.02 -2.86
N PHE A 47 -5.64 9.18 -3.46
CA PHE A 47 -4.82 8.22 -2.73
C PHE A 47 -3.91 8.95 -1.73
N GLU A 48 -3.07 9.89 -2.20
CA GLU A 48 -2.09 10.63 -1.40
C GLU A 48 -2.67 11.26 -0.13
N ARG A 49 -3.89 11.82 -0.22
CA ARG A 49 -4.59 12.42 0.94
C ARG A 49 -4.93 11.43 2.06
N GLU A 50 -5.06 10.15 1.73
CA GLU A 50 -5.60 9.11 2.62
C GLU A 50 -4.55 8.06 3.01
N ILE A 51 -3.31 8.14 2.50
CA ILE A 51 -2.29 7.10 2.75
C ILE A 51 -1.79 7.10 4.19
N GLU A 52 -1.92 8.23 4.88
CA GLU A 52 -1.57 8.38 6.28
C GLU A 52 -2.80 8.26 7.17
N ASN A 53 -2.64 7.56 8.29
CA ASN A 53 -3.61 7.62 9.37
C ASN A 53 -3.10 8.61 10.43
N PRO A 54 -3.78 9.75 10.65
CA PRO A 54 -3.36 10.75 11.63
C PRO A 54 -3.24 10.17 13.05
N ASN A 55 -4.04 9.15 13.36
CA ASN A 55 -4.10 8.50 14.67
C ASN A 55 -3.02 7.43 14.87
N ALA A 56 -2.23 7.09 13.84
CA ALA A 56 -1.12 6.15 13.94
C ALA A 56 0.24 6.90 13.95
N ASP A 57 1.27 6.28 14.49
CA ASP A 57 2.64 6.80 14.52
C ASP A 57 3.31 6.89 13.13
N GLY A 58 2.64 6.38 12.09
CA GLY A 58 3.08 6.46 10.71
C GLY A 58 4.04 5.35 10.30
N HIS A 59 4.42 4.43 11.19
CA HIS A 59 5.41 3.39 10.92
C HIS A 59 4.82 1.98 11.07
N PRO A 60 3.98 1.53 10.11
CA PRO A 60 3.38 0.21 10.19
C PRO A 60 4.43 -0.89 10.00
N ASP A 61 4.40 -1.89 10.88
CA ASP A 61 5.07 -3.17 10.68
C ASP A 61 4.19 -4.06 9.78
N ILE A 62 4.66 -4.27 8.55
CA ILE A 62 3.98 -5.09 7.55
C ILE A 62 4.74 -6.41 7.43
N LYS A 63 4.06 -7.54 7.60
CA LYS A 63 4.61 -8.88 7.37
C LYS A 63 3.89 -9.54 6.21
N VAL A 64 4.63 -9.91 5.17
CA VAL A 64 4.11 -10.70 4.04
C VAL A 64 4.21 -12.17 4.40
N VAL A 65 3.12 -12.91 4.20
CA VAL A 65 3.03 -14.37 4.36
C VAL A 65 3.07 -15.04 3.00
N THR A 66 2.22 -14.55 2.08
CA THR A 66 2.07 -15.13 0.74
C THR A 66 2.07 -14.03 -0.32
N LEU A 67 2.74 -14.29 -1.45
CA LEU A 67 2.77 -13.41 -2.61
C LEU A 67 2.53 -14.22 -3.90
N VAL A 68 1.29 -14.21 -4.37
CA VAL A 68 0.86 -14.91 -5.60
C VAL A 68 0.64 -13.92 -6.73
N GLU A 69 0.83 -14.40 -7.95
CA GLU A 69 0.64 -13.62 -9.18
C GLU A 69 -0.03 -14.52 -10.21
N GLU A 70 -1.04 -13.99 -10.88
CA GLU A 70 -1.75 -14.62 -11.99
C GLU A 70 -2.05 -13.53 -13.03
N GLY A 71 -1.44 -13.64 -14.21
CA GLY A 71 -1.55 -12.61 -15.25
C GLY A 71 -1.07 -11.23 -14.77
N ASN A 72 -1.98 -10.26 -14.71
CA ASN A 72 -1.72 -8.89 -14.25
C ASN A 72 -2.16 -8.64 -12.80
N ILE A 73 -2.53 -9.68 -12.06
CA ILE A 73 -3.00 -9.57 -10.68
C ILE A 73 -1.91 -10.09 -9.74
N VAL A 74 -1.56 -9.29 -8.75
CA VAL A 74 -0.70 -9.69 -7.64
C VAL A 74 -1.49 -9.59 -6.34
N VAL A 75 -1.52 -10.68 -5.57
CA VAL A 75 -2.17 -10.72 -4.26
C VAL A 75 -1.13 -10.94 -3.18
N VAL A 76 -1.18 -10.10 -2.16
CA VAL A 76 -0.36 -10.19 -0.95
C VAL A 76 -1.27 -10.56 0.21
N GLU A 77 -0.95 -11.66 0.87
CA GLU A 77 -1.52 -12.01 2.16
C GLU A 77 -0.49 -11.71 3.25
N GLY A 78 -0.93 -11.12 4.36
CA GLY A 78 -0.02 -10.71 5.41
C GLY A 78 -0.71 -10.13 6.64
N ALA A 79 0.10 -9.56 7.53
CA ALA A 79 -0.35 -8.83 8.69
C ALA A 79 0.20 -7.39 8.66
N VAL A 80 -0.63 -6.44 9.09
CA VAL A 80 -0.22 -5.05 9.31
C VAL A 80 -0.45 -4.72 10.78
N LYS A 81 0.59 -4.20 11.44
CA LYS A 81 0.51 -3.69 12.81
C LYS A 81 0.94 -2.23 12.79
N ALA A 82 0.18 -1.37 13.43
CA ALA A 82 0.54 0.04 13.61
C ALA A 82 0.40 0.40 15.08
N LYS A 83 1.25 1.29 15.57
CA LYS A 83 1.09 1.86 16.90
C LYS A 83 0.19 3.08 16.80
N MET A 84 -0.85 3.13 17.62
CA MET A 84 -1.69 4.32 17.73
C MET A 84 -0.94 5.40 18.52
N LYS A 85 -1.16 6.67 18.15
CA LYS A 85 -0.76 7.81 18.96
C LYS A 85 -1.62 7.86 20.22
N ASP A 86 -1.01 8.31 21.32
CA ASP A 86 -1.68 8.52 22.62
C ASP A 86 -2.60 9.76 22.58
#